data_AF-A0A9E5RAD5-F1
#
_entry.id   AF-A0A9E5RAD5-F1
#
_cell.length_a   1.000
_cell.length_b   1.000
_cell.length_c   1.000
_cell.angle_alpha   90.00
_cell.angle_beta   90.00
_cell.angle_gamma   90.00
#
_symmetry.space_group_name_H-M   'P 1'
#
loop_
_entity.id
_entity.type
_entity.pdbx_description
1 polymer ?
#
loop_
_entity_poly.entity_id
_entity_poly.type
_entity_poly.pdbx_seq_one_letter_code
_entity_poly.pdbx_strand_id
1 'polypeptide(L)'
;MSLWILDTDHVSLLLVGHPQISRRVTELGSDVAITVVTVQELFNGWVVQINNAREAKDFVRLYGKFSRTITLCKRVPIKDFDQVAGDRYQQMLMEIPSLSQFQLT
;
A
#
# COMPACT_ATOMS: atom_id res chain seq x y z
N MET A 1 12.51 16.56 11.52
CA MET A 1 11.32 15.68 11.58
C MET A 1 11.50 14.62 10.52
N SER A 2 11.21 13.35 10.83
CA SER A 2 11.39 12.24 9.89
C SER A 2 10.03 11.81 9.36
N LEU A 3 9.91 11.68 8.04
CA LEU A 3 8.73 11.12 7.39
C LEU A 3 8.77 9.58 7.48
N TRP A 4 7.66 8.97 7.89
CA TRP A 4 7.48 7.53 7.97
C TRP A 4 6.64 7.04 6.79
N ILE A 5 7.23 6.20 5.94
CA ILE A 5 6.52 5.57 4.82
C ILE A 5 6.04 4.20 5.27
N LEU A 6 4.73 3.95 5.22
CA LEU A 6 4.17 2.64 5.50
C LEU A 6 4.32 1.73 4.28
N ASP A 7 4.84 0.53 4.53
CA ASP A 7 4.82 -0.57 3.56
C ASP A 7 3.42 -1.19 3.46
N THR A 8 3.17 -1.98 2.40
CA THR A 8 1.85 -2.54 2.06
C THR A 8 1.28 -3.44 3.15
N ASP A 9 2.12 -4.20 3.84
CA ASP A 9 1.70 -5.01 4.99
C ASP A 9 1.23 -4.14 6.17
N HIS A 10 1.92 -3.02 6.43
CA HIS A 10 1.52 -2.08 7.49
C HIS A 10 0.21 -1.40 7.15
N VAL A 11 -0.03 -1.04 5.89
CA VAL A 11 -1.31 -0.48 5.44
C VAL A 11 -2.42 -1.53 5.56
N SER A 12 -2.15 -2.78 5.22
CA SER A 12 -3.09 -3.89 5.38
C SER A 12 -3.47 -4.10 6.85
N LEU A 13 -2.51 -4.03 7.77
CA LEU A 13 -2.74 -4.08 9.21
C LEU A 13 -3.53 -2.87 9.73
N LEU A 14 -3.26 -1.67 9.20
CA LEU A 14 -4.02 -0.47 9.53
C LEU A 14 -5.48 -0.58 9.09
N LEU A 15 -5.75 -1.13 7.89
CA LEU A 15 -7.11 -1.32 7.36
C LEU A 15 -7.97 -2.26 8.21
N VAL A 16 -7.35 -3.22 8.90
CA VAL A 16 -8.04 -4.12 9.84
C VAL A 16 -8.03 -3.61 11.28
N GLY A 17 -7.49 -2.41 11.53
CA GLY A 17 -7.46 -1.79 12.85
C GLY A 17 -6.48 -2.44 13.82
N HIS A 18 -5.34 -2.94 13.34
CA HIS A 18 -4.33 -3.54 14.21
C HIS A 18 -3.90 -2.54 15.32
N PRO A 19 -4.01 -2.87 16.62
CA PRO A 19 -3.94 -1.88 17.69
C PRO A 19 -2.63 -1.08 17.73
N GLN A 20 -1.50 -1.78 17.59
CA GLN A 20 -0.18 -1.15 17.67
C GLN A 20 0.08 -0.23 16.49
N ILE A 21 -0.30 -0.66 15.28
CA ILE A 21 -0.12 0.13 14.05
C ILE A 21 -1.04 1.35 14.10
N SER A 22 -2.31 1.15 14.45
CA SER A 22 -3.29 2.23 14.55
C SER A 22 -2.87 3.30 15.57
N ARG A 23 -2.40 2.87 16.75
CA ARG A 23 -1.85 3.77 17.77
C ARG A 23 -0.64 4.53 17.22
N ARG A 24 0.32 3.85 16.60
CA ARG A 24 1.54 4.48 16.11
C ARG A 24 1.28 5.49 14.99
N VAL A 25 0.39 5.15 14.05
CA VAL A 25 -0.04 6.06 12.98
C VAL A 25 -0.74 7.28 13.55
N THR A 26 -1.57 7.09 14.58
CA THR A 26 -2.25 8.21 15.26
C THR A 26 -1.25 9.12 15.99
N GLU A 27 -0.25 8.55 16.67
CA GLU A 27 0.81 9.30 17.37
C GLU A 27 1.68 10.13 16.41
N LEU A 28 2.00 9.57 15.23
CA LEU A 28 2.85 10.22 14.23
C LEU A 28 2.06 11.21 13.34
N GLY A 29 0.74 11.01 13.19
CA GLY A 29 -0.15 11.95 12.50
C GLY A 29 0.30 12.25 11.06
N SER A 30 0.58 13.53 10.78
CA SER A 30 0.97 14.01 9.45
C SER A 30 2.36 13.56 8.99
N ASP A 31 3.18 13.00 9.89
CA ASP A 31 4.50 12.47 9.56
C ASP A 31 4.43 11.05 8.97
N VAL A 32 3.22 10.55 8.66
CA VAL A 32 2.99 9.24 8.02
C VAL A 32 2.52 9.44 6.59
N ALA A 33 3.11 8.68 5.66
CA ALA A 33 2.71 8.63 4.27
C ALA A 33 2.69 7.18 3.75
N ILE A 34 2.07 6.98 2.59
CA ILE A 34 2.18 5.77 1.77
C ILE A 34 2.77 6.14 0.41
N THR A 35 3.19 5.16 -0.39
CA THR A 35 3.64 5.40 -1.76
C THR A 35 2.56 5.06 -2.78
N VAL A 36 2.67 5.59 -4.00
CA VAL A 36 1.83 5.17 -5.13
C VAL A 36 2.00 3.68 -5.45
N VAL A 37 3.19 3.11 -5.21
CA VAL A 37 3.46 1.67 -5.35
C VAL A 37 2.59 0.86 -4.38
N THR A 38 2.54 1.27 -3.11
CA THR A 38 1.66 0.66 -2.10
C THR A 38 0.18 0.74 -2.51
N VAL A 39 -0.25 1.86 -3.12
CA VAL A 39 -1.61 1.99 -3.66
C VAL A 39 -1.85 0.98 -4.78
N GLN A 40 -0.93 0.85 -5.74
CA GLN A 40 -1.02 -0.13 -6.83
C GLN A 40 -1.13 -1.56 -6.29
N GLU A 41 -0.28 -1.95 -5.34
CA GLU A 41 -0.27 -3.30 -4.76
C GLU A 41 -1.60 -3.64 -4.06
N LEU A 42 -2.14 -2.71 -3.27
CA LEU A 42 -3.45 -2.87 -2.63
C LEU A 42 -4.57 -3.07 -3.67
N PHE A 43 -4.58 -2.26 -4.72
CA PHE A 43 -5.59 -2.35 -5.78
C PHE A 43 -5.46 -3.66 -6.56
N ASN A 44 -4.25 -4.09 -6.90
CA ASN A 44 -4.00 -5.37 -7.55
C ASN A 44 -4.54 -6.53 -6.69
N GLY A 45 -4.28 -6.51 -5.39
CA GLY A 45 -4.84 -7.49 -4.45
C GLY A 45 -6.37 -7.52 -4.46
N TRP A 46 -7.02 -6.35 -4.47
CA TRP A 46 -8.48 -6.26 -4.54
C TRP A 46 -9.07 -6.75 -5.85
N VAL A 47 -8.48 -6.37 -6.99
CA VAL A 47 -8.92 -6.81 -8.32
C VAL A 47 -8.93 -8.33 -8.41
N VAL A 48 -7.85 -8.99 -7.95
CA VAL A 48 -7.77 -10.46 -7.92
C VAL A 48 -8.89 -11.06 -7.05
N GLN A 49 -9.11 -10.53 -5.84
CA GLN A 49 -10.15 -11.06 -4.94
C GLN A 49 -11.55 -10.87 -5.51
N ILE A 50 -11.85 -9.71 -6.09
CA ILE A 50 -13.16 -9.39 -6.66
C ILE A 50 -13.45 -10.25 -7.89
N ASN A 51 -12.47 -10.42 -8.79
CA ASN A 51 -12.62 -11.24 -9.99
C ASN A 51 -12.88 -12.73 -9.68
N ASN A 52 -12.43 -13.20 -8.51
CA ASN A 52 -12.63 -14.57 -8.04
C ASN A 52 -13.96 -14.78 -7.29
N ALA A 53 -14.72 -13.72 -6.99
CA ALA A 53 -16.01 -13.86 -6.31
C ALA A 53 -17.06 -14.51 -7.23
N ARG A 54 -17.96 -15.30 -6.61
CA ARG A 54 -18.99 -16.06 -7.33
C ARG A 54 -20.41 -15.77 -6.84
N GLU A 55 -20.57 -15.30 -5.60
CA GLU A 55 -21.87 -15.04 -5.00
C GLU A 55 -22.09 -13.57 -4.68
N ALA A 56 -23.35 -13.11 -4.72
CA ALA A 56 -23.71 -11.72 -4.40
C ALA A 56 -23.21 -11.28 -3.02
N LYS A 57 -23.25 -12.17 -2.02
CA LYS A 57 -22.75 -11.91 -0.66
C LYS A 57 -21.25 -11.60 -0.63
N ASP A 58 -20.47 -12.23 -1.51
CA ASP A 58 -19.03 -11.99 -1.60
C ASP A 58 -18.73 -10.64 -2.22
N PHE A 59 -19.46 -10.26 -3.28
CA PHE A 59 -19.34 -8.94 -3.87
C PHE A 59 -19.65 -7.84 -2.87
N VAL A 60 -20.75 -7.94 -2.12
CA VAL A 60 -21.11 -6.95 -1.08
C VAL A 60 -19.97 -6.81 -0.06
N ARG A 61 -19.44 -7.94 0.43
CA ARG A 61 -18.35 -7.95 1.40
C ARG A 61 -17.05 -7.36 0.83
N LEU A 62 -16.64 -7.77 -0.36
CA LEU A 62 -15.38 -7.38 -0.99
C LEU A 62 -15.40 -5.91 -1.41
N TYR A 63 -16.45 -5.46 -2.10
CA TYR A 63 -16.59 -4.05 -2.45
C TYR A 63 -16.70 -3.15 -1.22
N GLY A 64 -17.34 -3.62 -0.14
CA GLY A 64 -17.35 -2.91 1.14
C GLY A 64 -15.95 -2.74 1.74
N LYS A 65 -15.09 -3.76 1.65
CA LYS A 65 -13.68 -3.64 2.08
C LYS A 65 -12.87 -2.74 1.15
N PHE A 66 -13.03 -2.90 -0.17
CA PHE A 66 -12.35 -2.08 -1.17
C PHE A 66 -12.68 -0.58 -1.01
N SER A 67 -13.95 -0.25 -0.75
CA SER A 67 -14.38 1.12 -0.47
C SER A 67 -13.66 1.73 0.76
N ARG A 68 -13.41 0.94 1.81
CA ARG A 68 -12.63 1.38 2.97
C ARG A 68 -11.16 1.61 2.60
N THR A 69 -10.58 0.74 1.78
CA THR A 69 -9.21 0.95 1.24
C THR A 69 -9.11 2.24 0.46
N ILE A 70 -10.04 2.52 -0.46
CA ILE A 70 -10.09 3.78 -1.21
C ILE A 70 -10.19 4.98 -0.25
N THR A 71 -11.02 4.86 0.79
CA THR A 71 -11.19 5.93 1.79
C THR A 71 -9.89 6.20 2.55
N LEU A 72 -9.13 5.16 2.89
CA LEU A 72 -7.82 5.31 3.52
C LEU A 72 -6.82 6.01 2.58
N CYS A 73 -6.71 5.56 1.33
CA CYS A 73 -5.82 6.16 0.33
C CYS A 73 -6.12 7.64 0.08
N LYS A 74 -7.39 8.07 0.20
CA LYS A 74 -7.79 9.49 0.09
C LYS A 74 -7.42 10.34 1.31
N ARG A 75 -7.14 9.74 2.46
CA ARG A 75 -6.88 10.43 3.73
C ARG A 75 -5.39 10.54 4.05
N VAL A 76 -4.61 9.53 3.66
CA VAL A 76 -3.16 9.47 3.95
C VAL A 76 -2.40 10.17 2.83
N PRO A 77 -1.36 10.99 3.13
CA PRO A 77 -0.47 11.52 2.10
C PRO A 77 0.13 10.40 1.24
N ILE A 78 0.05 10.55 -0.07
CA ILE A 78 0.65 9.62 -1.03
C ILE A 78 1.91 10.28 -1.61
N LYS A 79 3.02 9.53 -1.61
CA LYS A 79 4.26 9.91 -2.29
C LYS A 79 4.34 9.24 -3.65
N ASP A 80 4.61 10.05 -4.66
CA ASP A 80 4.80 9.58 -6.02
C ASP A 80 6.11 8.81 -6.17
N PHE A 81 6.17 7.96 -7.19
CA PHE A 81 7.41 7.36 -7.65
C PHE A 81 8.01 8.30 -8.70
N ASP A 82 8.81 9.25 -8.24
CA ASP A 82 9.43 10.28 -9.07
C ASP A 82 10.79 9.85 -9.64
N GLN A 83 11.46 10.77 -10.35
CA GLN A 83 12.76 10.50 -10.94
C GLN A 83 13.81 10.11 -9.89
N VAL A 84 13.79 10.71 -8.71
CA VAL A 84 14.75 10.42 -7.63
C VAL A 84 14.53 9.00 -7.12
N ALA A 85 13.28 8.59 -6.94
CA ALA A 85 12.93 7.21 -6.59
C ALA A 85 13.36 6.22 -7.68
N GLY A 86 13.13 6.57 -8.96
CA GLY A 86 13.55 5.78 -10.12
C GLY A 86 15.06 5.57 -10.20
N ASP A 87 15.84 6.63 -10.02
CA ASP A 87 17.30 6.58 -10.04
C ASP A 87 17.83 5.70 -8.90
N ARG A 88 17.26 5.85 -7.69
CA ARG A 88 17.64 5.03 -6.54
C ARG A 88 17.28 3.56 -6.74
N TYR A 89 16.13 3.28 -7.34
CA TYR A 89 15.72 1.92 -7.68
C TYR A 89 16.72 1.26 -8.66
N GLN A 90 17.11 1.97 -9.72
CA GLN A 90 18.11 1.47 -10.66
C GLN A 90 19.46 1.20 -9.96
N GLN A 91 19.90 2.10 -9.10
CA GLN A 91 21.11 1.91 -8.32
C GLN A 91 21.01 0.67 -7.42
N MET A 92 19.88 0.46 -6.75
CA MET A 92 19.66 -0.73 -5.90
C MET A 92 19.72 -2.04 -6.70
N LEU A 93 19.20 -2.07 -7.94
CA LEU A 93 19.31 -3.26 -8.81
C LEU A 93 20.75 -3.58 -9.19
N MET A 94 21.60 -2.56 -9.36
CA MET A 94 23.02 -2.75 -9.64
C MET A 94 23.79 -3.22 -8.38
N GLU A 95 23.46 -2.65 -7.22
CA GLU A 95 24.07 -3.01 -5.93
C GLU A 95 23.67 -4.42 -5.47
N ILE A 96 22.44 -4.85 -5.80
CA ILE A 96 21.85 -6.11 -5.35
C ILE A 96 21.30 -6.88 -6.56
N PRO A 97 22.14 -7.64 -7.28
CA PRO A 97 21.74 -8.34 -8.51
C PRO A 97 20.59 -9.34 -8.34
N SER A 98 20.36 -9.87 -7.14
CA SER A 98 19.23 -10.78 -6.87
C SER A 98 17.87 -10.09 -6.93
N LEU A 99 17.80 -8.76 -6.80
CA LEU A 99 16.55 -8.01 -6.93
C LEU A 99 16.06 -7.90 -8.38
N SER A 100 16.93 -8.12 -9.37
CA SER A 100 16.57 -8.08 -10.79
C SER A 100 15.56 -9.15 -11.22
N GLN A 101 15.36 -10.18 -10.38
CA GLN A 101 14.41 -11.26 -10.62
C GLN A 101 12.97 -10.92 -10.23
N PHE A 102 12.77 -9.83 -9.46
CA PHE A 102 11.47 -9.41 -8.93
C PHE A 102 10.93 -8.16 -9.64
N GLN A 103 11.25 -7.98 -10.92
CA GLN A 103 10.77 -6.85 -11.72
C GLN A 103 9.25 -6.70 -11.60
N LEU A 104 8.81 -5.46 -11.37
CA LEU A 104 7.40 -5.08 -11.24
C LEU A 104 6.69 -5.31 -12.59
N THR A 105 6.14 -6.51 -12.80
CA THR A 105 5.22 -6.85 -13.90
C THR A 105 3.78 -6.56 -13.51
#